data_AF-A0AA43EHD5-F1
#
_entry.id   AF-A0AA43EHD5-F1
#
_cell.length_a   1.000
_cell.length_b   1.000
_cell.length_c   1.000
_cell.angle_alpha   90.00
_cell.angle_beta   90.00
_cell.angle_gamma   90.00
#
_symmetry.space_group_name_H-M   'P 1'
#
loop_
_entity.id
_entity.type
_entity.pdbx_description
1 polymer ?
#
loop_
_entity_poly.entity_id
_entity_poly.type
_entity_poly.pdbx_seq_one_letter_code
_entity_poly.pdbx_strand_id
1 'polypeptide(L)'
;MTRTATHTRRLLAASLGAAALLGACGGPPPGSPPDMDRVYEGLADPFPRVGPSTLAGFRILIDPGHGGAFRGTVGQDSLEESRVNLGVSLYLWGLLREAGADVHLTRSSDRDFLSDADSALAFDLQARVDAADSLQPDLFVSIHHNAQPQRDPGYNRIETYYKAGDPASLDLAFAIHRHLIRNLGISVGEVRQGNYYILRNVGIPAVLG
;
A
#
# COMPACT_ATOMS: atom_id res chain seq x y z
N MET A 1 50.14 0.29 -52.61
CA MET A 1 50.13 -1.05 -53.22
C MET A 1 49.30 -1.97 -52.33
N THR A 2 47.97 -1.95 -52.47
CA THR A 2 47.17 -2.96 -53.20
C THR A 2 47.34 -4.39 -52.66
N ARG A 3 46.37 -4.87 -51.87
CA ARG A 3 45.46 -5.93 -52.33
C ARG A 3 44.29 -6.17 -51.36
N THR A 4 43.10 -5.94 -51.91
CA THR A 4 41.81 -6.51 -51.53
C THR A 4 41.82 -8.04 -51.64
N ALA A 5 41.12 -8.72 -50.74
CA ALA A 5 40.59 -10.06 -50.97
C ALA A 5 39.34 -10.27 -50.11
N THR A 6 38.19 -10.06 -50.74
CA THR A 6 36.85 -10.49 -50.32
C THR A 6 36.76 -12.01 -50.44
N HIS A 7 36.35 -12.71 -49.38
CA HIS A 7 35.85 -14.08 -49.50
C HIS A 7 34.55 -14.25 -48.70
N THR A 8 33.46 -14.26 -49.46
CA THR A 8 32.15 -14.79 -49.10
C THR A 8 32.25 -16.31 -49.01
N ARG A 9 31.71 -16.94 -47.95
CA ARG A 9 30.65 -17.97 -48.03
C ARG A 9 30.47 -18.80 -46.75
N ARG A 10 29.18 -19.12 -46.55
CA ARG A 10 28.57 -20.32 -45.94
C ARG A 10 28.31 -20.31 -44.44
N LEU A 11 27.04 -19.99 -44.15
CA LEU A 11 26.21 -20.55 -43.09
C LEU A 11 26.47 -22.06 -42.92
N LEU A 12 26.82 -22.47 -41.71
CA LEU A 12 26.53 -23.80 -41.19
C LEU A 12 25.68 -23.63 -39.93
N ALA A 13 24.45 -24.11 -40.00
CA ALA A 13 23.63 -24.39 -38.85
C ALA A 13 24.29 -25.54 -38.06
N ALA A 14 24.58 -25.30 -36.78
CA ALA A 14 24.92 -26.34 -35.82
C ALA A 14 23.84 -26.35 -34.74
N SER A 15 22.83 -27.17 -34.98
CA SER A 15 21.91 -27.66 -33.96
C SER A 15 22.66 -28.59 -33.02
N LEU A 16 22.81 -28.19 -31.76
CA LEU A 16 23.11 -29.10 -30.66
C LEU A 16 22.12 -28.82 -29.55
N GLY A 17 21.16 -29.73 -29.42
CA GLY A 17 20.31 -29.81 -28.26
C GLY A 17 21.13 -30.25 -27.05
N ALA A 18 20.88 -29.58 -25.92
CA ALA A 18 21.08 -30.17 -24.61
C ALA A 18 19.70 -30.16 -23.94
N ALA A 19 19.13 -31.36 -23.85
CA ALA A 19 17.93 -31.62 -23.09
C ALA A 19 18.24 -31.62 -21.59
N ALA A 20 17.34 -30.97 -20.85
CA ALA A 20 16.90 -31.23 -19.48
C ALA A 20 17.94 -31.40 -18.38
N LEU A 21 17.81 -30.56 -17.34
CA LEU A 21 17.54 -31.07 -15.99
C LEU A 21 16.68 -30.07 -15.21
N LEU A 22 15.46 -30.53 -14.96
CA LEU A 22 14.41 -29.96 -14.13
C LEU A 22 14.93 -29.49 -12.77
N GLY A 23 14.70 -28.22 -12.48
CA GLY A 23 14.64 -27.65 -11.14
C GLY A 23 13.40 -26.76 -11.05
N ALA A 24 12.23 -27.34 -11.35
CA ALA A 24 10.97 -26.65 -11.22
C ALA A 24 10.64 -26.44 -9.74
N CYS A 25 11.01 -25.28 -9.19
CA CYS A 25 10.21 -24.66 -8.13
C CYS A 25 8.95 -24.06 -8.78
N GLY A 26 8.16 -24.93 -9.42
CA GLY A 26 6.85 -24.62 -9.94
C GLY A 26 5.85 -24.64 -8.80
N GLY A 27 5.90 -23.63 -7.92
CA GLY A 27 4.68 -23.21 -7.26
C GLY A 27 3.68 -22.78 -8.34
N PRO A 28 2.37 -22.97 -8.14
CA PRO A 28 1.40 -22.38 -9.05
C PRO A 28 1.72 -20.88 -9.21
N PRO A 29 1.67 -20.32 -10.43
CA PRO A 29 1.82 -18.89 -10.60
C PRO A 29 0.83 -18.21 -9.64
N PRO A 30 1.23 -17.15 -8.91
CA PRO A 30 0.28 -16.39 -8.13
C PRO A 30 -0.90 -16.05 -9.05
N GLY A 31 -2.11 -16.36 -8.61
CA GLY A 31 -3.31 -16.25 -9.44
C GLY A 31 -3.37 -14.89 -10.11
N SER A 32 -3.93 -14.83 -11.32
CA SER A 32 -4.15 -13.56 -12.02
C SER A 32 -4.75 -12.53 -11.05
N PRO A 33 -4.30 -11.26 -11.09
CA PRO A 33 -4.90 -10.21 -10.29
C PRO A 33 -6.42 -10.24 -10.44
N PRO A 34 -7.18 -9.99 -9.36
CA PRO A 34 -8.63 -9.95 -9.46
C PRO A 34 -9.06 -8.94 -10.53
N ASP A 35 -10.10 -9.30 -11.27
CA ASP A 35 -10.77 -8.39 -12.19
C ASP A 35 -11.39 -7.25 -11.39
N MET A 36 -10.73 -6.09 -11.40
CA MET A 36 -11.13 -4.96 -10.56
C MET A 36 -12.48 -4.40 -10.98
N ASP A 37 -12.87 -4.48 -12.25
CA ASP A 37 -14.20 -4.05 -12.71
C ASP A 37 -15.29 -4.89 -12.03
N ARG A 38 -15.09 -6.21 -11.98
CA ARG A 38 -15.99 -7.12 -11.28
C ARG A 38 -16.02 -6.88 -9.76
N VAL A 39 -14.87 -6.54 -9.16
CA VAL A 39 -14.83 -6.16 -7.74
C VAL A 39 -15.65 -4.89 -7.50
N TYR A 40 -15.51 -3.89 -8.38
CA TYR A 40 -16.22 -2.62 -8.26
C TYR A 40 -17.72 -2.72 -8.54
N GLU A 41 -18.14 -3.60 -9.45
CA GLU A 41 -19.57 -3.90 -9.69
C GLU A 41 -20.24 -4.53 -8.47
N GLY A 42 -19.48 -5.22 -7.61
CA GLY A 42 -19.96 -5.86 -6.40
C GLY A 42 -20.06 -4.94 -5.18
N LEU A 43 -19.63 -3.69 -5.28
CA LEU A 43 -19.67 -2.74 -4.16
C LEU A 43 -21.11 -2.31 -3.82
N ALA A 44 -21.38 -2.11 -2.53
CA ALA A 44 -22.66 -1.60 -2.05
C ALA A 44 -22.85 -0.12 -2.42
N ASP A 45 -21.75 0.63 -2.46
CA ASP A 45 -21.74 2.01 -2.95
C ASP A 45 -21.24 2.02 -4.40
N PRO A 46 -21.87 2.79 -5.30
CA PRO A 46 -21.35 2.93 -6.65
C PRO A 46 -19.93 3.49 -6.56
N PHE A 47 -18.98 2.86 -7.27
CA PHE A 47 -17.64 3.40 -7.33
C PHE A 47 -17.73 4.85 -7.81
N PRO A 48 -17.16 5.82 -7.06
CA PRO A 48 -17.33 7.22 -7.38
C PRO A 48 -16.80 7.44 -8.79
N ARG A 49 -17.66 7.95 -9.68
CA ARG A 49 -17.22 8.51 -10.96
C ARG A 49 -16.56 9.85 -10.68
N VAL A 50 -15.40 9.82 -10.04
CA VAL A 50 -14.57 11.00 -9.80
C VAL A 50 -14.02 11.45 -11.14
N GLY A 51 -14.27 12.71 -11.49
CA GLY A 51 -13.62 13.31 -12.64
C GLY A 51 -12.11 13.43 -12.39
N PRO A 52 -11.30 13.53 -13.45
CA PRO A 52 -9.84 13.53 -13.33
C PRO A 52 -9.24 14.74 -12.57
N SER A 53 -10.09 15.68 -12.14
CA SER A 53 -9.72 16.88 -11.41
C SER A 53 -10.57 17.10 -10.15
N THR A 54 -11.35 16.10 -9.71
CA THR A 54 -12.21 16.27 -8.53
C THR A 54 -11.40 16.58 -7.27
N LEU A 55 -10.18 16.05 -7.16
CA LEU A 55 -9.25 16.31 -6.06
C LEU A 55 -8.09 17.22 -6.46
N ALA A 56 -8.21 17.95 -7.58
CA ALA A 56 -7.17 18.88 -8.00
C ALA A 56 -6.91 19.96 -6.94
N GLY A 57 -5.64 20.17 -6.61
CA GLY A 57 -5.22 21.11 -5.57
C GLY A 57 -5.12 20.53 -4.16
N PHE A 58 -5.58 19.29 -3.94
CA PHE A 58 -5.34 18.57 -2.69
C PHE A 58 -4.03 17.79 -2.74
N ARG A 59 -3.26 17.90 -1.67
CA ARG A 59 -2.05 17.11 -1.42
C ARG A 59 -2.32 16.10 -0.32
N ILE A 60 -2.06 14.83 -0.60
CA ILE A 60 -2.36 13.72 0.33
C ILE A 60 -1.09 12.92 0.57
N LEU A 61 -0.76 12.68 1.85
CA LEU A 61 0.29 11.74 2.22
C LEU A 61 -0.33 10.44 2.70
N ILE A 62 -0.03 9.36 1.99
CA ILE A 62 -0.39 8.00 2.39
C ILE A 62 0.81 7.38 3.10
N ASP A 63 0.57 6.78 4.24
CA ASP A 63 1.57 6.12 5.06
C ASP A 63 1.28 4.61 5.13
N PRO A 64 1.94 3.77 4.30
CA PRO A 64 1.84 2.34 4.46
C PRO A 64 2.57 1.92 5.75
N GLY A 65 1.81 1.48 6.74
CA GLY A 65 2.33 1.10 8.05
C GLY A 65 3.42 0.03 7.97
N HIS A 66 4.38 0.07 8.91
CA HIS A 66 5.52 -0.84 8.99
C HIS A 66 6.41 -0.81 7.72
N GLY A 67 7.10 -1.91 7.39
CA GLY A 67 8.01 -2.07 6.25
C GLY A 67 9.38 -2.63 6.67
N GLY A 68 10.02 -3.42 5.81
CA GLY A 68 11.39 -3.92 6.04
C GLY A 68 11.53 -4.81 7.27
N ALA A 69 12.35 -4.40 8.24
CA ALA A 69 12.53 -5.07 9.52
C ALA A 69 11.26 -5.01 10.38
N PHE A 70 10.43 -3.99 10.22
CA PHE A 70 9.12 -3.90 10.86
C PHE A 70 8.10 -4.64 9.98
N ARG A 71 7.82 -5.90 10.30
CA ARG A 71 6.86 -6.71 9.52
C ARG A 71 5.40 -6.47 9.89
N GLY A 72 5.17 -5.82 11.02
CA GLY A 72 3.87 -5.80 11.68
C GLY A 72 3.44 -7.20 12.10
N THR A 73 2.14 -7.47 12.10
CA THR A 73 1.64 -8.81 12.42
C THR A 73 1.84 -9.79 11.26
N VAL A 74 2.09 -11.06 11.58
CA VAL A 74 2.20 -12.15 10.61
C VAL A 74 0.99 -13.08 10.72
N GLY A 75 0.16 -13.08 9.67
CA GLY A 75 -1.07 -13.85 9.56
C GLY A 75 -0.84 -15.33 9.21
N GLN A 76 -1.86 -15.95 8.61
CA GLN A 76 -1.73 -17.27 8.00
C GLN A 76 -0.82 -17.18 6.75
N ASP A 77 -0.22 -18.29 6.35
CA ASP A 77 0.64 -18.39 5.16
C ASP A 77 1.80 -17.38 5.09
N SER A 78 2.29 -16.94 6.26
CA SER A 78 3.36 -15.93 6.38
C SER A 78 3.03 -14.58 5.75
N LEU A 79 1.74 -14.24 5.63
CA LEU A 79 1.32 -12.93 5.14
C LEU A 79 1.65 -11.85 6.18
N GLU A 80 2.57 -10.96 5.82
CA GLU A 80 3.03 -9.85 6.64
C GLU A 80 2.10 -8.64 6.47
N GLU A 81 1.72 -8.01 7.58
CA GLU A 81 0.91 -6.79 7.61
C GLU A 81 1.54 -5.70 6.73
N SER A 82 2.86 -5.52 6.79
CA SER A 82 3.59 -4.53 5.98
C SER A 82 3.34 -4.67 4.47
N ARG A 83 3.18 -5.90 3.97
CA ARG A 83 2.94 -6.19 2.55
C ARG A 83 1.52 -5.85 2.15
N VAL A 84 0.54 -6.18 3.01
CA VAL A 84 -0.87 -5.85 2.77
C VAL A 84 -1.05 -4.32 2.79
N ASN A 85 -0.48 -3.65 3.79
CA ASN A 85 -0.49 -2.19 3.91
C ASN A 85 0.08 -1.53 2.65
N LEU A 86 1.21 -2.03 2.13
CA LEU A 86 1.81 -1.52 0.90
C LEU A 86 0.90 -1.71 -0.31
N GLY A 87 0.34 -2.91 -0.49
CA GLY A 87 -0.54 -3.21 -1.62
C GLY A 87 -1.77 -2.31 -1.66
N VAL A 88 -2.47 -2.16 -0.54
CA VAL A 88 -3.63 -1.28 -0.41
C VAL A 88 -3.24 0.18 -0.66
N SER A 89 -2.11 0.62 -0.09
CA SER A 89 -1.65 2.01 -0.24
C SER A 89 -1.27 2.37 -1.68
N LEU A 90 -0.61 1.47 -2.40
CA LEU A 90 -0.26 1.69 -3.82
C LEU A 90 -1.51 1.76 -4.69
N TYR A 91 -2.52 0.96 -4.37
CA TYR A 91 -3.79 0.99 -5.07
C TYR A 91 -4.55 2.30 -4.80
N LEU A 92 -4.67 2.70 -3.53
CA LEU A 92 -5.27 3.97 -3.13
C LEU A 92 -4.53 5.17 -3.75
N TRP A 93 -3.20 5.12 -3.79
CA TRP A 93 -2.36 6.12 -4.43
C TRP A 93 -2.73 6.30 -5.91
N GLY A 94 -2.93 5.20 -6.65
CA GLY A 94 -3.35 5.24 -8.05
C GLY A 94 -4.71 5.92 -8.23
N LEU A 95 -5.71 5.50 -7.45
CA LEU A 95 -7.07 6.04 -7.52
C LEU A 95 -7.14 7.53 -7.20
N LEU A 96 -6.44 7.98 -6.16
CA LEU A 96 -6.44 9.38 -5.76
C LEU A 96 -5.70 10.27 -6.80
N ARG A 97 -4.64 9.76 -7.42
CA ARG A 97 -3.95 10.44 -8.52
C ARG A 97 -4.80 10.53 -9.78
N GLU A 98 -5.53 9.47 -10.11
CA GLU A 98 -6.47 9.48 -11.23
C GLU A 98 -7.57 10.53 -11.03
N ALA A 99 -8.00 10.76 -9.79
CA ALA A 99 -8.92 11.84 -9.41
C ALA A 99 -8.27 13.24 -9.34
N GLY A 100 -6.96 13.37 -9.61
CA GLY A 100 -6.26 14.64 -9.76
C GLY A 100 -5.50 15.15 -8.52
N ALA A 101 -5.41 14.36 -7.44
CA ALA A 101 -4.67 14.76 -6.23
C ALA A 101 -3.14 14.68 -6.42
N ASP A 102 -2.41 15.51 -5.66
CA ASP A 102 -0.95 15.41 -5.46
C ASP A 102 -0.65 14.40 -4.34
N VAL A 103 -0.48 13.12 -4.70
CA VAL A 103 -0.40 12.02 -3.73
C VAL A 103 1.03 11.53 -3.54
N HIS A 104 1.48 11.54 -2.29
CA HIS A 104 2.79 11.08 -1.85
C HIS A 104 2.67 9.86 -0.95
N LEU A 105 3.74 9.07 -0.89
CA LEU A 105 3.83 7.88 -0.06
C LEU A 105 5.04 8.01 0.87
N THR A 106 4.92 7.61 2.14
CA THR A 106 6.11 7.46 2.99
C THR A 106 7.01 6.33 2.44
N ARG A 107 6.43 5.24 1.94
CA ARG A 107 7.18 4.21 1.21
C ARG A 107 6.41 3.65 0.02
N SER A 108 7.15 3.27 -1.03
CA SER A 108 6.62 2.65 -2.26
C SER A 108 7.16 1.24 -2.50
N SER A 109 7.92 0.70 -1.54
CA SER A 109 8.48 -0.66 -1.55
C SER A 109 8.51 -1.23 -0.12
N ASP A 110 8.79 -2.53 0.01
CA ASP A 110 8.99 -3.17 1.31
C ASP A 110 10.39 -2.88 1.85
N ARG A 111 10.48 -1.80 2.62
CA ARG A 111 11.70 -1.28 3.23
C ARG A 111 11.35 -0.58 4.54
N ASP A 112 12.33 -0.46 5.42
CA ASP A 112 12.27 0.49 6.53
C ASP A 112 12.11 1.91 5.94
N PHE A 113 11.41 2.80 6.64
CA PHE A 113 11.35 4.19 6.19
C PHE A 113 12.72 4.87 6.40
N LEU A 114 13.50 4.38 7.36
CA LEU A 114 14.90 4.78 7.58
C LEU A 114 15.90 3.94 6.78
N SER A 115 17.10 4.50 6.57
CA SER A 115 18.27 3.78 6.08
C SER A 115 18.83 2.81 7.13
N ASP A 116 19.52 1.75 6.68
CA ASP A 116 20.11 0.62 7.44
C ASP A 116 20.98 0.96 8.68
N ALA A 117 21.22 2.23 8.98
CA ALA A 117 22.05 2.68 10.10
C ALA A 117 21.31 2.73 11.45
N ASP A 118 19.99 2.91 11.47
CA ASP A 118 19.20 3.05 12.72
C ASP A 118 17.79 2.46 12.58
N SER A 119 17.62 1.19 12.94
CA SER A 119 16.35 0.44 12.86
C SER A 119 15.50 0.52 14.14
N ALA A 120 15.58 1.63 14.88
CA ALA A 120 14.75 1.82 16.07
C ALA A 120 13.36 2.34 15.69
N LEU A 121 12.31 1.68 16.20
CA LEU A 121 10.91 2.03 15.92
C LEU A 121 10.60 3.51 16.16
N ALA A 122 11.18 4.12 17.20
CA ALA A 122 10.96 5.53 17.50
C ALA A 122 11.45 6.47 16.39
N PHE A 123 12.59 6.15 15.77
CA PHE A 123 13.13 6.96 14.68
C PHE A 123 12.32 6.76 13.40
N ASP A 124 11.88 5.52 13.11
CA ASP A 124 11.02 5.25 11.93
C ASP A 124 9.70 6.04 12.03
N LEU A 125 9.07 6.02 13.21
CA LEU A 125 7.85 6.76 13.45
C LEU A 125 8.05 8.30 13.40
N GLN A 126 9.16 8.81 13.93
CA GLN A 126 9.49 10.24 13.82
C GLN A 126 9.73 10.65 12.36
N ALA A 127 10.44 9.85 11.58
CA ALA A 127 10.74 10.17 10.20
C ALA A 127 9.47 10.23 9.32
N ARG A 128 8.45 9.42 9.63
CA ARG A 128 7.10 9.53 9.00
C ARG A 128 6.41 10.85 9.34
N VAL A 129 6.57 11.35 10.57
CA VAL A 129 6.07 12.67 10.98
C VAL A 129 6.83 13.77 10.25
N ASP A 130 8.16 13.69 10.19
CA ASP A 130 9.01 14.65 9.50
C ASP A 130 8.66 14.75 7.99
N ALA A 131 8.29 13.61 7.38
CA ALA A 131 7.80 13.60 6.01
C ALA A 131 6.50 14.38 5.85
N ALA A 132 5.55 14.25 6.78
CA ALA A 132 4.33 15.03 6.78
C ALA A 132 4.61 16.52 6.99
N ASP A 133 5.48 16.86 7.94
CA ASP A 133 5.84 18.24 8.26
C ASP A 133 6.56 18.94 7.08
N SER A 134 7.46 18.22 6.41
CA SER A 134 8.18 18.73 5.24
C SER A 134 7.28 18.88 4.01
N LEU A 135 6.35 17.96 3.81
CA LEU A 135 5.49 17.94 2.63
C LEU A 135 4.29 18.91 2.75
N GLN A 136 3.86 19.18 3.99
CA GLN A 136 2.66 19.94 4.33
C GLN A 136 1.42 19.48 3.51
N PRO A 137 1.04 18.19 3.57
CA PRO A 137 -0.15 17.72 2.88
C PRO A 137 -1.42 18.21 3.59
N ASP A 138 -2.53 18.26 2.88
CA ASP A 138 -3.84 18.59 3.44
C ASP A 138 -4.36 17.47 4.34
N LEU A 139 -4.00 16.22 4.04
CA LEU A 139 -4.44 15.02 4.75
C LEU A 139 -3.30 14.00 4.89
N PHE A 140 -3.27 13.32 6.04
CA PHE A 140 -2.42 12.16 6.31
C PHE A 140 -3.28 10.90 6.51
N VAL A 141 -3.02 9.86 5.72
CA VAL A 141 -3.78 8.60 5.76
C VAL A 141 -2.81 7.44 6.01
N SER A 142 -2.78 6.91 7.22
CA SER A 142 -1.99 5.71 7.53
C SER A 142 -2.81 4.44 7.35
N ILE A 143 -2.24 3.44 6.66
CA ILE A 143 -2.89 2.17 6.34
C ILE A 143 -2.26 1.05 7.16
N HIS A 144 -3.09 0.33 7.91
CA HIS A 144 -2.73 -0.78 8.77
C HIS A 144 -3.72 -1.95 8.63
N HIS A 145 -3.30 -3.15 9.04
CA HIS A 145 -4.20 -4.29 9.17
C HIS A 145 -4.03 -4.86 10.57
N ASN A 146 -5.10 -4.79 11.36
CA ASN A 146 -5.04 -5.25 12.74
C ASN A 146 -4.98 -6.79 12.79
N ALA A 147 -4.53 -7.31 13.94
CA ALA A 147 -4.51 -8.73 14.21
C ALA A 147 -4.80 -8.98 15.67
N GLN A 148 -5.45 -10.12 15.93
CA GLN A 148 -5.87 -10.50 17.26
C GLN A 148 -5.08 -11.72 17.75
N PRO A 149 -4.53 -11.71 18.98
CA PRO A 149 -3.63 -12.76 19.47
C PRO A 149 -4.22 -14.17 19.43
N GLN A 150 -5.54 -14.29 19.63
CA GLN A 150 -6.22 -15.58 19.71
C GLN A 150 -6.45 -16.22 18.33
N ARG A 151 -6.20 -15.48 17.23
CA ARG A 151 -6.33 -15.95 15.84
C ARG A 151 -7.68 -16.63 15.54
N ASP A 152 -8.73 -16.26 16.26
CA ASP A 152 -10.10 -16.69 15.99
C ASP A 152 -10.55 -16.13 14.62
N PRO A 153 -10.84 -17.02 13.64
CA PRO A 153 -11.21 -16.62 12.28
C PRO A 153 -12.58 -15.92 12.21
N GLY A 154 -13.41 -16.01 13.27
CA GLY A 154 -14.66 -15.25 13.39
C GLY A 154 -14.47 -13.79 13.78
N TYR A 155 -13.26 -13.40 14.20
CA TYR A 155 -12.94 -12.03 14.57
C TYR A 155 -12.45 -11.24 13.37
N ASN A 156 -13.37 -10.52 12.73
CA ASN A 156 -13.08 -9.59 11.65
C ASN A 156 -13.77 -8.26 11.93
N ARG A 157 -12.99 -7.18 12.04
CA ARG A 157 -13.48 -5.86 12.44
C ARG A 157 -12.77 -4.76 11.66
N ILE A 158 -13.50 -3.69 11.40
CA ILE A 158 -12.95 -2.44 10.86
C ILE A 158 -12.75 -1.47 12.02
N GLU A 159 -11.55 -0.93 12.15
CA GLU A 159 -11.26 0.13 13.11
C GLU A 159 -10.70 1.32 12.36
N THR A 160 -11.23 2.51 12.64
CA THR A 160 -10.70 3.73 12.03
C THR A 160 -10.36 4.71 13.14
N TYR A 161 -9.08 4.96 13.29
CA TYR A 161 -8.53 5.85 14.30
C TYR A 161 -8.35 7.25 13.73
N TYR A 162 -8.60 8.26 14.53
CA TYR A 162 -8.42 9.67 14.16
C TYR A 162 -7.55 10.42 15.16
N LYS A 163 -6.89 11.48 14.70
CA LYS A 163 -6.10 12.38 15.55
C LYS A 163 -6.96 13.06 16.63
N ALA A 164 -6.52 12.95 17.88
CA ALA A 164 -7.22 13.49 19.03
C ALA A 164 -7.41 15.02 18.95
N GLY A 165 -8.60 15.48 19.33
CA GLY A 165 -8.92 16.92 19.37
C GLY A 165 -9.02 17.59 18.00
N ASP A 166 -9.11 16.83 16.90
CA ASP A 166 -9.15 17.33 15.53
C ASP A 166 -10.48 16.96 14.85
N PRO A 167 -11.42 17.92 14.74
CA PRO A 167 -12.73 17.67 14.13
C PRO A 167 -12.67 17.24 12.66
N ALA A 168 -11.69 17.73 11.89
CA ALA A 168 -11.54 17.33 10.49
C ALA A 168 -11.07 15.88 10.37
N SER A 169 -10.20 15.44 11.29
CA SER A 169 -9.79 14.03 11.38
C SER A 169 -10.97 13.11 11.76
N LEU A 170 -11.83 13.56 12.67
CA LEU A 170 -13.03 12.81 13.05
C LEU A 170 -14.01 12.66 11.88
N ASP A 171 -14.27 13.75 11.14
CA ASP A 171 -15.17 13.72 9.98
C ASP A 171 -14.63 12.81 8.88
N LEU A 172 -13.32 12.90 8.58
CA LEU A 172 -12.63 12.01 7.64
C LEU A 172 -12.73 10.54 8.07
N ALA A 173 -12.50 10.24 9.35
CA ALA A 173 -12.60 8.88 9.86
C ALA A 173 -14.01 8.31 9.71
N PHE A 174 -15.05 9.10 10.01
CA PHE A 174 -16.44 8.66 9.82
C PHE A 174 -16.80 8.46 8.34
N ALA A 175 -16.28 9.30 7.44
CA ALA A 175 -16.50 9.15 6.01
C ALA A 175 -15.87 7.83 5.51
N ILE A 176 -14.60 7.59 5.82
CA ILE A 176 -13.88 6.37 5.43
C ILE A 176 -14.56 5.13 6.03
N HIS A 177 -14.78 5.12 7.35
CA HIS A 177 -15.30 3.97 8.07
C HIS A 177 -16.65 3.50 7.53
N ARG A 178 -17.55 4.45 7.23
CA ARG A 178 -18.86 4.17 6.66
C ARG A 178 -18.78 3.42 5.34
N HIS A 179 -17.87 3.84 4.44
CA HIS A 179 -17.68 3.18 3.16
C HIS A 179 -16.99 1.82 3.32
N LEU A 180 -16.04 1.68 4.24
CA LEU A 180 -15.41 0.38 4.54
C LEU A 180 -16.44 -0.64 5.03
N ILE A 181 -17.24 -0.29 6.04
CA ILE A 181 -18.28 -1.20 6.60
C ILE A 181 -19.28 -1.63 5.52
N ARG A 182 -19.76 -0.70 4.70
CA ARG A 182 -20.77 -0.97 3.65
C ARG A 182 -20.21 -1.87 2.54
N ASN A 183 -18.98 -1.63 2.12
CA ASN A 183 -18.42 -2.26 0.92
C ASN A 183 -17.67 -3.56 1.21
N LEU A 184 -17.11 -3.71 2.42
CA LEU A 184 -16.43 -4.96 2.81
C LEU A 184 -17.39 -5.98 3.44
N GLY A 185 -18.63 -5.60 3.75
CA GLY A 185 -19.61 -6.47 4.40
C GLY A 185 -19.24 -6.87 5.84
N ILE A 186 -18.24 -6.21 6.43
CA ILE A 186 -17.83 -6.39 7.81
C ILE A 186 -18.62 -5.39 8.65
N SER A 187 -19.72 -5.84 9.26
CA SER A 187 -20.64 -4.95 10.00
C SER A 187 -20.15 -4.54 11.38
N VAL A 188 -19.06 -5.13 11.85
CA VAL A 188 -18.52 -4.91 13.20
C VAL A 188 -17.32 -3.98 13.12
N GLY A 189 -17.40 -2.80 13.74
CA GLY A 189 -16.31 -1.84 13.73
C GLY A 189 -16.56 -0.61 14.58
N GLU A 190 -15.49 0.18 14.78
CA GLU A 190 -15.52 1.39 15.58
C GLU A 190 -14.70 2.52 14.95
N VAL A 191 -15.18 3.76 15.08
CA VAL A 191 -14.37 4.97 14.90
C VAL A 191 -13.87 5.42 16.27
N ARG A 192 -12.56 5.50 16.46
CA ARG A 192 -11.94 5.67 17.78
C ARG A 192 -10.91 6.78 17.77
N GLN A 193 -10.80 7.51 18.87
CA GLN A 193 -9.68 8.43 19.04
C GLN A 193 -8.38 7.61 19.12
N GLY A 194 -7.42 7.93 18.25
CA GLY A 194 -6.13 7.25 18.21
C GLY A 194 -5.13 7.85 19.18
N ASN A 195 -4.40 6.99 19.90
CA ASN A 195 -3.25 7.37 20.72
C ASN A 195 -1.94 6.81 20.13
N TYR A 196 -1.84 6.80 18.80
CA TYR A 196 -0.68 6.33 18.06
C TYR A 196 0.30 7.47 17.82
N TYR A 197 1.59 7.15 17.76
CA TYR A 197 2.65 8.15 17.67
C TYR A 197 2.46 9.11 16.49
N ILE A 198 2.22 8.59 15.29
CA ILE A 198 2.02 9.43 14.10
C ILE A 198 0.80 10.34 14.24
N LEU A 199 -0.35 9.81 14.71
CA LEU A 199 -1.57 10.60 14.90
C LEU A 199 -1.42 11.70 15.96
N ARG A 200 -0.56 11.51 16.96
CA ARG A 200 -0.29 12.54 17.97
C ARG A 200 0.60 13.67 17.46
N ASN A 201 1.50 13.37 16.53
CA ASN A 201 2.62 14.26 16.22
C ASN A 201 2.52 14.93 14.84
N VAL A 202 1.71 14.42 13.91
CA VAL A 202 1.43 15.14 12.66
C VAL A 202 0.56 16.37 12.93
N GLY A 203 0.93 17.51 12.36
CA GLY A 203 0.24 18.80 12.56
C GLY A 203 -1.05 19.00 11.75
N ILE A 204 -1.46 18.01 10.98
CA ILE A 204 -2.53 18.07 9.96
C ILE A 204 -3.63 17.04 10.25
N PRO A 205 -4.81 17.14 9.59
CA PRO A 205 -5.84 16.12 9.73
C PRO A 205 -5.32 14.74 9.36
N ALA A 206 -5.55 13.76 10.23
CA ALA A 206 -4.92 12.46 10.14
C ALA A 206 -5.81 11.31 10.62
N VAL A 207 -5.77 10.22 9.86
CA VAL A 207 -6.45 8.96 10.17
C VAL A 207 -5.49 7.77 10.06
N LEU A 208 -5.80 6.71 10.81
CA LEU A 208 -5.14 5.41 10.74
C LEU A 208 -6.23 4.34 10.65
N GLY A 209 -6.20 3.51 9.63
CA GLY A 209 -7.20 2.46 9.43
C GLY A 209 -6.64 1.23 8.74
#